data_AF-A0A1X1T3F3-F1
#
_entry.id   AF-A0A1X1T3F3-F1
#
_cell.length_a   1.000
_cell.length_b   1.000
_cell.length_c   1.000
_cell.angle_alpha   90.00
_cell.angle_beta   90.00
_cell.angle_gamma   90.00
#
_symmetry.space_group_name_H-M   'P 1'
#
loop_
_entity.id
_entity.type
_entity.pdbx_description
1 polymer ?
#
loop_
_entity_poly.entity_id
_entity_poly.type
_entity_poly.pdbx_seq_one_letter_code
_entity_poly.pdbx_strand_id
1 'polypeptide(L)'
;MLAITSISAMAAAPAAHAQPPAPAPGPVLQPLAPGQVVRIGPTAGTGTATRDYGIGATDLCEFMEFPSGILQVCGDSFAGQGVGFGGWYSPIALHVETDSILDPAGVRYDGVTGVDAPLLADPAPAGSSQLPAGVVQINRENYMLVTTTRDLRPESSRLVKAEAGQHNWRTVPGSERAAEHAEGRQSQISGYYDPIPTSDSPSGWVYIVANDFDRSAPVVLYRVAPQVFTDRDAWQGWSFENGWGHAPTPLWPDRIGEMSVRQIDGKTVLSYFNASTGNMEMRVAESPIGLGAAPVTTVVVAADWPEQPEFLPPPEVNRLAQPYGGYISPGSTLEEVRVFVSQWNTTPLGDNAPYRVIQFAVNPFKPGQPPPWPPR
;
A
#
# COMPACT_ATOMS: atom_id res chain seq x y z
N MET A 1 55.66 38.11 -46.86
CA MET A 1 54.67 38.11 -45.75
C MET A 1 53.77 36.91 -45.95
N LEU A 2 53.99 35.83 -45.19
CA LEU A 2 53.19 34.60 -45.25
C LEU A 2 51.92 34.79 -44.41
N ALA A 3 50.76 34.58 -45.02
CA ALA A 3 49.48 34.52 -44.33
C ALA A 3 49.30 33.11 -43.71
N ILE A 4 49.03 33.06 -42.41
CA ILE A 4 48.70 31.83 -41.69
C ILE A 4 47.17 31.67 -41.71
N THR A 5 46.70 30.68 -42.47
CA THR A 5 45.30 30.26 -42.49
C THR A 5 45.02 29.37 -41.28
N SER A 6 44.12 29.81 -40.40
CA SER A 6 43.64 29.03 -39.26
C SER A 6 42.43 28.17 -39.69
N ILE A 7 42.56 26.85 -39.62
CA ILE A 7 41.44 25.92 -39.85
C ILE A 7 40.71 25.74 -38.51
N SER A 8 39.48 26.24 -38.43
CA SER A 8 38.56 25.93 -37.33
C SER A 8 37.82 24.64 -37.68
N ALA A 9 38.12 23.55 -36.98
CA ALA A 9 37.34 22.32 -37.06
C ALA A 9 36.13 22.44 -36.12
N MET A 10 34.92 22.54 -36.68
CA MET A 10 33.69 22.38 -35.90
C MET A 10 33.51 20.90 -35.55
N ALA A 11 33.69 20.56 -34.28
CA ALA A 11 33.31 19.25 -33.76
C ALA A 11 31.78 19.19 -33.62
N ALA A 12 31.13 18.38 -34.47
CA ALA A 12 29.73 18.05 -34.31
C ALA A 12 29.56 17.11 -33.11
N ALA A 13 28.90 17.59 -32.05
CA ALA A 13 28.50 16.73 -30.94
C ALA A 13 27.38 15.77 -31.40
N PRO A 14 27.45 14.47 -31.07
CA PRO A 14 26.38 13.55 -31.42
C PRO A 14 25.10 13.91 -30.64
N ALA A 15 23.98 13.99 -31.35
CA ALA A 15 22.68 14.14 -30.74
C ALA A 15 22.39 12.90 -29.87
N ALA A 16 22.28 13.08 -28.56
CA ALA A 16 21.81 12.03 -27.67
C ALA A 16 20.33 11.78 -27.96
N HIS A 17 20.01 10.62 -28.50
CA HIS A 17 18.63 10.14 -28.60
C HIS A 17 18.31 9.38 -27.32
N ALA A 18 17.35 9.89 -26.54
CA ALA A 18 16.78 9.13 -25.45
C ALA A 18 16.16 7.85 -26.04
N GLN A 19 16.50 6.69 -25.48
CA GLN A 19 15.79 5.47 -25.83
C GLN A 19 14.31 5.65 -25.44
N PRO A 20 13.37 5.21 -26.28
CA PRO A 20 11.96 5.22 -25.90
C PRO A 20 11.80 4.41 -24.60
N PRO A 21 10.88 4.83 -23.71
CA PRO A 21 10.59 4.07 -22.50
C PRO A 21 10.27 2.62 -22.88
N ALA A 22 10.74 1.66 -22.08
CA ALA A 22 10.32 0.27 -22.23
C ALA A 22 8.77 0.23 -22.18
N PRO A 23 8.11 -0.55 -23.05
CA PRO A 23 6.66 -0.63 -23.04
C PRO A 23 6.19 -1.05 -21.65
N ALA A 24 5.17 -0.37 -21.13
CA ALA A 24 4.52 -0.77 -19.90
C ALA A 24 4.07 -2.24 -20.02
N PRO A 25 4.29 -3.07 -18.99
CA PRO A 25 3.84 -4.46 -19.03
C PRO A 25 2.34 -4.51 -19.32
N GLY A 26 1.93 -5.32 -20.31
CA GLY A 26 0.51 -5.58 -20.56
C GLY A 26 -0.10 -6.45 -19.46
N PRO A 27 -1.44 -6.54 -19.39
CA PRO A 27 -2.11 -7.46 -18.47
C PRO A 27 -1.65 -8.90 -18.73
N VAL A 28 -1.43 -9.65 -17.66
CA VAL A 28 -0.96 -11.04 -17.74
C VAL A 28 -2.13 -12.02 -17.68
N LEU A 29 -3.24 -11.59 -17.07
CA LEU A 29 -4.50 -12.33 -17.12
C LEU A 29 -5.24 -12.03 -18.43
N GLN A 30 -6.28 -12.83 -18.71
CA GLN A 30 -7.24 -12.48 -19.75
C GLN A 30 -7.79 -11.07 -19.47
N PRO A 31 -8.00 -10.24 -20.52
CA PRO A 31 -8.46 -8.87 -20.33
C PRO A 31 -9.72 -8.82 -19.47
N LEU A 32 -9.63 -8.13 -18.33
CA LEU A 32 -10.75 -7.90 -17.44
C LEU A 32 -11.62 -6.77 -17.98
N ALA A 33 -12.95 -6.93 -17.92
CA ALA A 33 -13.88 -5.83 -18.21
C ALA A 33 -13.85 -4.78 -17.08
N PRO A 34 -14.20 -3.51 -17.34
CA PRO A 34 -14.31 -2.50 -16.28
C PRO A 34 -15.21 -2.96 -15.12
N GLY A 35 -14.71 -2.86 -13.90
CA GLY A 35 -15.33 -3.34 -12.66
C GLY A 35 -15.16 -4.84 -12.39
N GLN A 36 -14.60 -5.61 -13.32
CA GLN A 36 -14.39 -7.04 -13.14
C GLN A 36 -13.21 -7.30 -12.21
N VAL A 37 -13.40 -8.31 -11.34
CA VAL A 37 -12.40 -8.78 -10.39
C VAL A 37 -12.22 -10.29 -10.57
N VAL A 38 -10.99 -10.76 -10.45
CA VAL A 38 -10.65 -12.18 -10.35
C VAL A 38 -9.71 -12.39 -9.17
N ARG A 39 -9.99 -13.40 -8.34
CA ARG A 39 -9.04 -13.86 -7.32
C ARG A 39 -7.95 -14.69 -7.97
N ILE A 40 -6.69 -14.36 -7.70
CA ILE A 40 -5.54 -15.16 -8.12
C ILE A 40 -5.33 -16.29 -7.11
N GLY A 41 -5.18 -15.97 -5.82
CA GLY A 41 -5.07 -16.97 -4.77
C GLY A 41 -4.38 -16.46 -3.50
N PRO A 42 -4.33 -17.27 -2.43
CA PRO A 42 -3.53 -16.99 -1.25
C PRO A 42 -2.04 -16.90 -1.60
N THR A 43 -1.36 -15.85 -1.15
CA THR A 43 0.09 -15.66 -1.39
C THR A 43 0.89 -15.82 -0.11
N ALA A 44 0.43 -15.28 1.01
CA ALA A 44 1.12 -15.36 2.31
C ALA A 44 0.23 -15.83 3.46
N GLY A 45 0.83 -16.39 4.50
CA GLY A 45 0.14 -16.86 5.71
C GLY A 45 -0.46 -18.25 5.57
N THR A 46 -1.57 -18.50 6.29
CA THR A 46 -2.15 -19.85 6.43
C THR A 46 -2.36 -20.56 5.09
N GLY A 47 -1.80 -21.76 4.98
CA GLY A 47 -1.93 -22.62 3.80
C GLY A 47 -1.00 -22.26 2.63
N THR A 48 -0.04 -21.36 2.82
CA THR A 48 0.89 -20.91 1.76
C THR A 48 2.32 -21.41 1.97
N ALA A 49 3.17 -21.20 0.96
CA ALA A 49 4.58 -21.57 1.00
C ALA A 49 5.41 -20.72 1.99
N THR A 50 4.88 -19.59 2.50
CA THR A 50 5.58 -18.75 3.48
C THR A 50 5.95 -19.50 4.78
N ARG A 51 5.27 -20.61 5.06
CA ARG A 51 5.59 -21.52 6.18
C ARG A 51 7.02 -22.08 6.10
N ASP A 52 7.56 -22.22 4.88
CA ASP A 52 8.89 -22.77 4.66
C ASP A 52 9.99 -21.78 5.14
N TYR A 53 9.61 -20.51 5.34
CA TYR A 53 10.43 -19.46 5.95
C TYR A 53 10.06 -19.18 7.42
N GLY A 54 9.27 -20.08 8.04
CA GLY A 54 8.86 -19.93 9.44
C GLY A 54 7.70 -18.94 9.65
N ILE A 55 6.94 -18.61 8.60
CA ILE A 55 5.75 -17.76 8.66
C ILE A 55 4.53 -18.58 8.24
N GLY A 56 3.86 -19.22 9.20
CA GLY A 56 2.67 -20.00 8.95
C GLY A 56 1.39 -19.18 8.83
N ALA A 57 1.37 -17.95 9.33
CA ALA A 57 0.21 -17.06 9.32
C ALA A 57 0.65 -15.58 9.35
N THR A 58 -0.02 -14.70 8.59
CA THR A 58 0.35 -13.27 8.52
C THR A 58 -0.76 -12.42 7.91
N ASP A 59 -0.67 -11.09 8.09
CA ASP A 59 -1.55 -10.10 7.48
C ASP A 59 -0.83 -8.85 6.97
N LEU A 60 -1.63 -7.90 6.47
CA LEU A 60 -1.29 -6.61 5.87
C LEU A 60 -0.44 -6.76 4.60
N CYS A 61 0.86 -7.01 4.74
CA CYS A 61 1.81 -7.22 3.64
C CYS A 61 1.80 -6.12 2.56
N GLU A 62 2.13 -4.88 2.96
CA GLU A 62 2.27 -3.73 2.05
C GLU A 62 3.61 -3.73 1.29
N PHE A 63 3.58 -3.36 0.00
CA PHE A 63 4.78 -3.36 -0.85
C PHE A 63 5.70 -2.16 -0.61
N MET A 64 7.01 -2.44 -0.59
CA MET A 64 8.09 -1.46 -0.70
C MET A 64 9.04 -1.84 -1.83
N GLU A 65 9.30 -0.89 -2.73
CA GLU A 65 10.23 -1.09 -3.84
C GLU A 65 11.60 -0.52 -3.50
N PHE A 66 12.64 -1.35 -3.56
CA PHE A 66 14.03 -0.94 -3.39
C PHE A 66 14.83 -1.23 -4.67
N PRO A 67 15.96 -0.54 -4.88
CA PRO A 67 16.88 -0.90 -5.96
C PRO A 67 17.37 -2.35 -5.95
N SER A 68 17.43 -2.96 -4.76
CA SER A 68 17.92 -4.32 -4.54
C SER A 68 16.83 -5.39 -4.64
N GLY A 69 15.56 -5.01 -4.74
CA GLY A 69 14.43 -5.95 -4.74
C GLY A 69 13.18 -5.35 -4.12
N ILE A 70 12.16 -6.18 -3.95
CA ILE A 70 10.85 -5.76 -3.46
C ILE A 70 10.55 -6.51 -2.17
N LEU A 71 10.00 -5.79 -1.19
CA LEU A 71 9.57 -6.36 0.08
C LEU A 71 8.06 -6.22 0.23
N GLN A 72 7.42 -7.18 0.90
CA GLN A 72 6.11 -6.98 1.52
C GLN A 72 6.27 -6.94 3.02
N VAL A 73 5.97 -5.79 3.64
CA VAL A 73 6.02 -5.63 5.10
C VAL A 73 4.67 -5.99 5.68
N CYS A 74 4.66 -7.05 6.47
CA CYS A 74 3.48 -7.65 7.04
C CYS A 74 3.31 -7.27 8.52
N GLY A 75 2.07 -7.36 9.01
CA GLY A 75 1.71 -7.01 10.37
C GLY A 75 2.11 -8.09 11.37
N ASP A 76 1.15 -8.50 12.20
CA ASP A 76 1.38 -9.61 13.12
C ASP A 76 1.54 -10.89 12.30
N SER A 77 2.58 -11.66 12.62
CA SER A 77 2.89 -12.91 11.93
C SER A 77 3.25 -13.99 12.93
N PHE A 78 2.90 -15.23 12.59
CA PHE A 78 3.04 -16.37 13.47
C PHE A 78 3.73 -17.53 12.76
N ALA A 79 4.56 -18.27 13.49
CA ALA A 79 5.24 -19.45 12.93
C ALA A 79 4.28 -20.61 12.61
N GLY A 80 3.20 -20.75 13.38
CA GLY A 80 2.14 -21.71 13.17
C GLY A 80 1.09 -21.23 12.17
N GLN A 81 0.14 -22.12 11.84
CA GLN A 81 -0.85 -21.92 10.76
C GLN A 81 -2.07 -21.07 11.15
N GLY A 82 -1.97 -20.25 12.20
CA GLY A 82 -3.04 -19.37 12.66
C GLY A 82 -2.53 -18.34 13.68
N VAL A 83 -3.39 -17.40 14.05
CA VAL A 83 -3.07 -16.37 15.05
C VAL A 83 -2.75 -17.00 16.40
N GLY A 84 -1.63 -16.61 17.01
CA GLY A 84 -1.20 -17.09 18.32
C GLY A 84 -0.49 -18.46 18.33
N PHE A 85 -0.31 -19.11 17.18
CA PHE A 85 0.38 -20.40 17.12
C PHE A 85 1.88 -20.24 16.82
N GLY A 86 2.74 -20.73 17.71
CA GLY A 86 4.20 -20.66 17.54
C GLY A 86 4.79 -19.30 17.88
N GLY A 87 5.98 -18.98 17.34
CA GLY A 87 6.62 -17.67 17.54
C GLY A 87 5.79 -16.54 16.94
N TRP A 88 5.75 -15.39 17.62
CA TRP A 88 5.05 -14.18 17.19
C TRP A 88 6.06 -13.10 16.80
N TYR A 89 5.89 -12.53 15.61
CA TYR A 89 6.75 -11.51 15.02
C TYR A 89 5.89 -10.31 14.59
N SER A 90 6.36 -9.08 14.83
CA SER A 90 5.60 -7.87 14.52
C SER A 90 6.53 -6.66 14.42
N PRO A 91 6.73 -6.09 13.20
CA PRO A 91 6.42 -6.62 11.87
C PRO A 91 7.52 -7.56 11.32
N ILE A 92 7.24 -8.20 10.18
CA ILE A 92 8.23 -8.90 9.33
C ILE A 92 8.21 -8.36 7.89
N ALA A 93 9.26 -8.63 7.12
CA ALA A 93 9.34 -8.28 5.70
C ALA A 93 9.60 -9.53 4.86
N LEU A 94 8.62 -9.95 4.07
CA LEU A 94 8.78 -11.01 3.08
C LEU A 94 9.55 -10.48 1.86
N HIS A 95 10.48 -11.26 1.35
CA HIS A 95 11.27 -10.93 0.16
C HIS A 95 10.53 -11.44 -1.07
N VAL A 96 10.15 -10.52 -1.97
CA VAL A 96 9.34 -10.85 -3.15
C VAL A 96 10.25 -11.28 -4.29
N GLU A 97 9.99 -12.45 -4.86
CA GLU A 97 10.56 -12.85 -6.14
C GLU A 97 10.05 -11.88 -7.21
N THR A 98 10.91 -10.96 -7.68
CA THR A 98 10.46 -9.81 -8.49
C THR A 98 9.86 -10.24 -9.83
N ASP A 99 10.27 -11.37 -10.39
CA ASP A 99 9.70 -11.95 -11.60
C ASP A 99 8.29 -12.55 -11.40
N SER A 100 7.89 -12.82 -10.15
CA SER A 100 6.57 -13.33 -9.79
C SER A 100 5.48 -12.26 -9.72
N ILE A 101 5.85 -10.96 -9.70
CA ILE A 101 4.91 -9.84 -9.49
C ILE A 101 3.78 -9.84 -10.51
N LEU A 102 4.11 -10.17 -11.75
CA LEU A 102 3.15 -10.24 -12.86
C LEU A 102 2.77 -11.69 -13.20
N ASP A 103 3.25 -12.70 -12.48
CA ASP A 103 2.92 -14.11 -12.73
C ASP A 103 1.42 -14.36 -12.53
N PRO A 104 0.73 -15.04 -13.47
CA PRO A 104 -0.69 -15.35 -13.34
C PRO A 104 -1.00 -16.31 -12.19
N ALA A 105 -0.03 -17.07 -11.68
CA ALA A 105 -0.16 -17.93 -10.50
C ALA A 105 -0.02 -17.16 -9.18
N GLY A 106 0.39 -15.89 -9.23
CA GLY A 106 0.54 -15.02 -8.07
C GLY A 106 1.98 -14.87 -7.58
N VAL A 107 2.15 -13.94 -6.63
CA VAL A 107 3.44 -13.59 -6.05
C VAL A 107 4.04 -14.74 -5.24
N ARG A 108 5.36 -14.88 -5.34
CA ARG A 108 6.19 -15.83 -4.58
C ARG A 108 7.24 -15.08 -3.75
N TYR A 109 7.82 -15.82 -2.81
CA TYR A 109 8.79 -15.30 -1.85
C TYR A 109 10.00 -16.23 -1.76
N ASP A 110 11.19 -15.64 -1.65
CA ASP A 110 12.47 -16.33 -1.52
C ASP A 110 13.13 -16.13 -0.14
N GLY A 111 12.48 -15.38 0.76
CA GLY A 111 13.00 -15.13 2.10
C GLY A 111 12.11 -14.25 2.97
N VAL A 112 12.60 -14.02 4.19
CA VAL A 112 11.97 -13.15 5.20
C VAL A 112 13.03 -12.47 6.07
N THR A 113 12.78 -11.24 6.47
CA THR A 113 13.52 -10.51 7.51
C THR A 113 12.56 -10.21 8.68
N GLY A 114 13.05 -10.27 9.92
CA GLY A 114 12.24 -9.97 11.11
C GLY A 114 11.91 -11.17 12.00
N VAL A 115 12.41 -12.36 11.66
CA VAL A 115 12.09 -13.63 12.34
C VAL A 115 13.20 -14.06 13.31
N ASP A 116 14.45 -13.97 12.88
CA ASP A 116 15.66 -14.29 13.64
C ASP A 116 16.20 -13.09 14.43
N ALA A 117 15.95 -11.88 13.94
CA ALA A 117 16.13 -10.63 14.68
C ALA A 117 15.03 -9.63 14.29
N PRO A 118 14.61 -8.72 15.21
CA PRO A 118 13.53 -7.78 14.96
C PRO A 118 13.73 -6.92 13.71
N LEU A 119 12.66 -6.70 12.95
CA LEU A 119 12.70 -5.80 11.80
C LEU A 119 12.91 -4.35 12.24
N LEU A 120 12.35 -3.95 13.38
CA LEU A 120 12.44 -2.59 13.93
C LEU A 120 13.47 -2.53 15.04
N ALA A 121 14.21 -1.41 15.12
CA ALA A 121 15.22 -1.20 16.17
C ALA A 121 14.60 -1.06 17.56
N ASP A 122 13.44 -0.41 17.65
CA ASP A 122 12.75 -0.18 18.92
C ASP A 122 11.80 -1.34 19.21
N PRO A 123 11.91 -2.00 20.38
CA PRO A 123 11.08 -3.14 20.73
C PRO A 123 9.64 -2.69 21.03
N ALA A 124 8.69 -3.60 20.81
CA ALA A 124 7.30 -3.35 21.19
C ALA A 124 7.18 -3.28 22.72
N PRO A 125 6.39 -2.33 23.27
CA PRO A 125 6.02 -2.39 24.68
C PRO A 125 5.36 -3.73 25.02
N ALA A 126 5.49 -4.17 26.28
CA ALA A 126 4.91 -5.44 26.70
C ALA A 126 3.39 -5.48 26.46
N GLY A 127 2.93 -6.54 25.78
CA GLY A 127 1.51 -6.73 25.42
C GLY A 127 0.99 -5.77 24.35
N SER A 128 1.87 -5.08 23.63
CA SER A 128 1.53 -4.26 22.46
C SER A 128 2.07 -4.92 21.18
N SER A 129 1.47 -4.56 20.04
CA SER A 129 1.93 -4.89 18.69
C SER A 129 2.49 -3.62 18.02
N GLN A 130 3.36 -3.78 17.03
CA GLN A 130 3.87 -2.70 16.18
C GLN A 130 3.52 -3.00 14.73
N LEU A 131 2.48 -2.34 14.21
CA LEU A 131 1.90 -2.68 12.92
C LEU A 131 2.31 -1.66 11.85
N PRO A 132 2.59 -2.11 10.60
CA PRO A 132 2.76 -1.21 9.48
C PRO A 132 1.42 -0.49 9.25
N ALA A 133 1.47 0.84 9.33
CA ALA A 133 0.31 1.72 9.22
C ALA A 133 0.40 2.57 7.94
N GLY A 134 1.20 2.17 6.96
CA GLY A 134 1.35 2.85 5.69
C GLY A 134 2.79 2.98 5.22
N VAL A 135 2.98 2.91 3.90
CA VAL A 135 4.26 3.18 3.23
C VAL A 135 4.16 4.45 2.40
N VAL A 136 5.24 5.24 2.42
CA VAL A 136 5.46 6.35 1.50
C VAL A 136 6.84 6.22 0.88
N GLN A 137 6.88 6.14 -0.45
CA GLN A 137 8.12 6.12 -1.21
C GLN A 137 8.41 7.51 -1.77
N ILE A 138 9.60 8.02 -1.47
CA ILE A 138 10.09 9.32 -1.94
C ILE A 138 11.45 9.09 -2.59
N ASN A 139 11.52 9.25 -3.90
CA ASN A 139 12.68 8.86 -4.71
C ASN A 139 13.05 7.37 -4.48
N ARG A 140 14.24 7.10 -3.94
CA ARG A 140 14.76 5.75 -3.65
C ARG A 140 14.73 5.44 -2.15
N GLU A 141 14.04 6.25 -1.36
CA GLU A 141 13.87 6.04 0.07
C GLU A 141 12.44 5.61 0.38
N ASN A 142 12.30 4.62 1.25
CA ASN A 142 11.03 4.14 1.75
C ASN A 142 10.89 4.52 3.22
N TYR A 143 9.79 5.20 3.53
CA TYR A 143 9.37 5.51 4.88
C TYR A 143 8.15 4.67 5.21
N MET A 144 8.15 4.05 6.38
CA MET A 144 7.02 3.31 6.91
C MET A 144 6.49 4.03 8.14
N LEU A 145 5.20 4.29 8.19
CA LEU A 145 4.56 4.60 9.46
C LEU A 145 4.36 3.30 10.23
N VAL A 146 4.83 3.26 11.47
CA VAL A 146 4.55 2.17 12.41
C VAL A 146 3.63 2.71 13.48
N THR A 147 2.53 2.01 13.73
CA THR A 147 1.60 2.32 14.83
C THR A 147 1.71 1.24 15.90
N THR A 148 2.02 1.67 17.12
CA THR A 148 2.01 0.81 18.31
C THR A 148 0.58 0.69 18.78
N THR A 149 0.11 -0.54 18.97
CA THR A 149 -1.28 -0.79 19.38
C THR A 149 -1.36 -1.75 20.56
N ARG A 150 -2.43 -1.64 21.32
CA ARG A 150 -2.84 -2.64 22.32
C ARG A 150 -4.30 -3.00 22.07
N ASP A 151 -4.57 -4.27 21.84
CA ASP A 151 -5.89 -4.76 21.43
C ASP A 151 -6.45 -3.96 20.23
N LEU A 152 -5.58 -3.67 19.25
CA LEU A 152 -5.85 -2.83 18.07
C LEU A 152 -6.22 -1.37 18.35
N ARG A 153 -6.12 -0.90 19.59
CA ARG A 153 -6.24 0.52 19.92
C ARG A 153 -4.88 1.20 19.74
N PRO A 154 -4.76 2.28 18.95
CA PRO A 154 -3.49 2.97 18.76
C PRO A 154 -3.05 3.69 20.05
N GLU A 155 -1.77 3.53 20.41
CA GLU A 155 -1.14 4.24 21.53
C GLU A 155 -0.21 5.34 21.01
N SER A 156 0.62 5.03 20.01
CA SER A 156 1.53 5.98 19.36
C SER A 156 1.84 5.58 17.92
N SER A 157 2.38 6.51 17.13
CA SER A 157 2.87 6.22 15.78
C SER A 157 4.17 6.95 15.50
N ARG A 158 5.04 6.39 14.65
CA ARG A 158 6.31 7.01 14.25
C ARG A 158 6.71 6.59 12.85
N LEU A 159 7.52 7.42 12.19
CA LEU A 159 8.11 7.06 10.91
C LEU A 159 9.37 6.24 11.16
N VAL A 160 9.56 5.20 10.37
CA VAL A 160 10.74 4.34 10.33
C VAL A 160 11.32 4.42 8.92
N LYS A 161 12.64 4.52 8.82
CA LYS A 161 13.35 4.42 7.54
C LYS A 161 13.65 2.97 7.24
N ALA A 162 13.07 2.45 6.16
CA ALA A 162 13.23 1.05 5.77
C ALA A 162 14.53 0.85 4.98
N GLU A 163 15.24 -0.25 5.27
CA GLU A 163 16.51 -0.61 4.63
C GLU A 163 16.47 -2.09 4.20
N ALA A 164 16.35 -2.34 2.90
CA ALA A 164 16.29 -3.71 2.40
C ALA A 164 17.51 -4.55 2.80
N GLY A 165 17.26 -5.80 3.22
CA GLY A 165 18.29 -6.74 3.64
C GLY A 165 18.91 -6.46 5.01
N GLN A 166 18.38 -5.49 5.77
CA GLN A 166 18.83 -5.15 7.13
C GLN A 166 17.73 -5.41 8.16
N HIS A 167 18.13 -5.82 9.35
CA HIS A 167 17.30 -5.79 10.57
C HIS A 167 17.37 -4.40 11.22
N ASN A 168 16.62 -4.20 12.30
CA ASN A 168 16.73 -3.01 13.15
C ASN A 168 16.55 -1.68 12.40
N TRP A 169 15.53 -1.59 11.54
CA TRP A 169 15.15 -0.35 10.88
C TRP A 169 14.89 0.74 11.91
N ARG A 170 15.47 1.91 11.66
CA ARG A 170 15.56 2.97 12.65
C ARG A 170 14.36 3.91 12.55
N THR A 171 13.83 4.24 13.72
CA THR A 171 12.91 5.36 13.87
C THR A 171 13.55 6.64 13.36
N VAL A 172 12.80 7.37 12.55
CA VAL A 172 13.16 8.71 12.11
C VAL A 172 13.12 9.64 13.32
N PRO A 173 14.24 10.31 13.69
CA PRO A 173 14.30 11.14 14.88
C PRO A 173 13.20 12.22 14.90
N GLY A 174 12.53 12.36 16.04
CA GLY A 174 11.47 13.36 16.24
C GLY A 174 10.16 13.08 15.51
N SER A 175 10.00 11.92 14.86
CA SER A 175 8.76 11.58 14.13
C SER A 175 7.66 10.98 15.00
N GLU A 176 7.96 10.53 16.21
CA GLU A 176 6.98 9.92 17.11
C GLU A 176 5.89 10.91 17.51
N ARG A 177 4.65 10.45 17.54
CA ARG A 177 3.47 11.19 17.98
C ARG A 177 2.52 10.27 18.74
N ALA A 178 1.77 10.84 19.68
CA ALA A 178 0.63 10.16 20.31
C ALA A 178 -0.46 9.85 19.27
N ALA A 179 -1.32 8.87 19.55
CA ALA A 179 -2.40 8.46 18.66
C ALA A 179 -3.33 9.62 18.27
N GLU A 180 -3.54 10.60 19.16
CA GLU A 180 -4.45 11.74 18.99
C GLU A 180 -3.86 12.87 18.14
N HIS A 181 -2.61 12.74 17.68
CA HIS A 181 -1.97 13.75 16.84
C HIS A 181 -2.80 14.06 15.59
N ALA A 182 -2.92 15.35 15.27
CA ALA A 182 -3.80 15.85 14.21
C ALA A 182 -5.28 15.40 14.39
N GLU A 183 -5.74 15.26 15.63
CA GLU A 183 -7.07 14.72 15.98
C GLU A 183 -7.27 13.26 15.54
N GLY A 184 -6.21 12.44 15.62
CA GLY A 184 -6.22 11.03 15.22
C GLY A 184 -5.92 10.77 13.75
N ARG A 185 -6.02 11.80 12.90
CA ARG A 185 -6.00 11.71 11.42
C ARG A 185 -4.66 11.36 10.77
N GLN A 186 -3.62 11.09 11.56
CA GLN A 186 -2.29 10.74 11.05
C GLN A 186 -1.68 9.52 11.75
N SER A 187 -2.52 8.63 12.28
CA SER A 187 -2.07 7.35 12.86
C SER A 187 -2.11 6.19 11.86
N GLN A 188 -2.66 6.40 10.66
CA GLN A 188 -2.53 5.54 9.51
C GLN A 188 -2.47 6.39 8.23
N ILE A 189 -1.59 6.02 7.30
CA ILE A 189 -1.29 6.77 6.08
C ILE A 189 -1.14 5.84 4.86
N SER A 190 -1.12 6.43 3.67
CA SER A 190 -0.45 5.88 2.50
C SER A 190 -0.10 7.05 1.60
N GLY A 191 0.97 6.96 0.80
CA GLY A 191 1.36 8.09 -0.04
C GLY A 191 2.27 7.75 -1.19
N TYR A 192 2.32 8.68 -2.15
CA TYR A 192 3.24 8.62 -3.28
C TYR A 192 3.87 10.00 -3.52
N TYR A 193 5.06 9.99 -4.08
CA TYR A 193 5.77 11.19 -4.51
C TYR A 193 5.52 11.46 -5.98
N ASP A 194 4.99 12.65 -6.28
CA ASP A 194 4.88 13.20 -7.62
C ASP A 194 6.02 14.20 -7.85
N PRO A 195 7.04 13.87 -8.66
CA PRO A 195 8.19 14.72 -8.87
C PRO A 195 7.92 15.89 -9.84
N ILE A 196 6.70 16.03 -10.38
CA ILE A 196 6.37 17.10 -11.33
C ILE A 196 6.42 18.45 -10.59
N PRO A 197 7.30 19.38 -10.99
CA PRO A 197 7.39 20.69 -10.35
C PRO A 197 6.11 21.50 -10.51
N THR A 198 5.70 22.16 -9.44
CA THR A 198 4.66 23.20 -9.45
C THR A 198 5.28 24.55 -9.06
N SER A 199 4.54 25.64 -9.24
CA SER A 199 5.01 26.98 -8.85
C SER A 199 5.31 27.09 -7.35
N ASP A 200 4.61 26.32 -6.53
CA ASP A 200 4.72 26.26 -5.06
C ASP A 200 5.56 25.09 -4.55
N SER A 201 5.97 24.15 -5.41
CA SER A 201 6.99 23.15 -5.08
C SER A 201 7.85 22.81 -6.30
N PRO A 202 9.05 23.40 -6.41
CA PRO A 202 9.99 23.13 -7.51
C PRO A 202 10.48 21.68 -7.58
N SER A 203 10.34 20.92 -6.49
CA SER A 203 10.67 19.49 -6.42
C SER A 203 9.42 18.59 -6.44
N GLY A 204 8.25 19.12 -6.80
CA GLY A 204 7.01 18.35 -6.74
C GLY A 204 6.53 18.04 -5.31
N TRP A 205 5.51 17.21 -5.19
CA TRP A 205 4.76 17.01 -3.94
C TRP A 205 4.73 15.54 -3.54
N VAL A 206 4.81 15.29 -2.24
CA VAL A 206 4.37 14.02 -1.66
C VAL A 206 2.90 14.17 -1.29
N TYR A 207 2.05 13.32 -1.84
CA TYR A 207 0.62 13.27 -1.52
C TYR A 207 0.35 12.12 -0.56
N ILE A 208 -0.43 12.38 0.48
CA ILE A 208 -0.62 11.44 1.59
C ILE A 208 -2.12 11.38 1.90
N VAL A 209 -2.71 10.19 1.73
CA VAL A 209 -4.02 9.89 2.32
C VAL A 209 -3.81 9.45 3.76
N ALA A 210 -4.63 9.94 4.69
CA ALA A 210 -4.45 9.69 6.11
C ALA A 210 -5.78 9.62 6.86
N ASN A 211 -5.80 8.88 7.96
CA ASN A 211 -6.93 8.70 8.86
C ASN A 211 -6.43 8.19 10.23
N ASP A 212 -7.35 7.60 11.01
CA ASP A 212 -7.06 6.87 12.23
C ASP A 212 -6.80 5.38 12.00
N PHE A 213 -5.93 4.79 12.83
CA PHE A 213 -5.58 3.37 12.73
C PHE A 213 -6.76 2.44 13.08
N ASP A 214 -7.63 2.85 14.01
CA ASP A 214 -8.76 2.05 14.49
C ASP A 214 -10.00 2.10 13.59
N ARG A 215 -9.88 2.75 12.41
CA ARG A 215 -10.90 2.78 11.36
C ARG A 215 -12.17 3.49 11.80
N SER A 216 -12.08 4.41 12.76
CA SER A 216 -13.24 5.11 13.30
C SER A 216 -13.60 6.36 12.49
N ALA A 217 -12.68 6.86 11.66
CA ALA A 217 -12.78 8.12 10.94
C ALA A 217 -12.75 7.95 9.41
N PRO A 218 -13.23 8.98 8.68
CA PRO A 218 -13.03 9.07 7.24
C PRO A 218 -11.60 9.43 6.87
N VAL A 219 -11.27 9.22 5.61
CA VAL A 219 -9.97 9.61 5.05
C VAL A 219 -9.91 11.10 4.72
N VAL A 220 -8.76 11.70 5.02
CA VAL A 220 -8.38 13.06 4.67
C VAL A 220 -7.11 13.06 3.80
N LEU A 221 -6.82 14.20 3.18
CA LEU A 221 -5.69 14.34 2.26
C LEU A 221 -4.73 15.42 2.74
N TYR A 222 -3.44 15.10 2.63
CA TYR A 222 -2.33 16.00 2.88
C TYR A 222 -1.38 16.06 1.68
N ARG A 223 -0.59 17.13 1.61
CA ARG A 223 0.62 17.19 0.78
C ARG A 223 1.78 17.80 1.56
N VAL A 224 3.00 17.49 1.16
CA VAL A 224 4.22 18.08 1.75
C VAL A 224 5.36 18.07 0.75
N ALA A 225 6.28 19.03 0.85
CA ALA A 225 7.51 19.00 0.08
C ALA A 225 8.38 17.81 0.55
N PRO A 226 9.03 17.07 -0.36
CA PRO A 226 9.71 15.82 0.00
C PRO A 226 10.83 16.00 1.04
N GLN A 227 11.46 17.18 1.11
CA GLN A 227 12.56 17.49 2.02
C GLN A 227 12.13 17.60 3.49
N VAL A 228 10.84 17.82 3.75
CA VAL A 228 10.30 17.99 5.10
C VAL A 228 9.20 16.97 5.41
N PHE A 229 9.09 15.90 4.61
CA PHE A 229 8.10 14.85 4.79
C PHE A 229 8.10 14.25 6.21
N THR A 230 9.27 14.12 6.82
CA THR A 230 9.42 13.50 8.14
C THR A 230 8.86 14.34 9.29
N ASP A 231 8.62 15.63 9.05
CA ASP A 231 7.92 16.52 9.96
C ASP A 231 6.42 16.53 9.65
N ARG A 232 5.67 15.74 10.42
CA ARG A 232 4.21 15.57 10.27
C ARG A 232 3.42 16.86 10.55
N ASP A 233 3.98 17.79 11.30
CA ASP A 233 3.35 19.09 11.56
C ASP A 233 3.44 20.03 10.33
N ALA A 234 4.35 19.76 9.39
CA ALA A 234 4.52 20.53 8.16
C ALA A 234 3.54 20.11 7.04
N TRP A 235 2.75 19.06 7.25
CA TRP A 235 1.84 18.51 6.24
C TRP A 235 0.65 19.43 5.99
N GLN A 236 0.46 19.85 4.75
CA GLN A 236 -0.61 20.75 4.35
C GLN A 236 -1.90 19.98 4.08
N GLY A 237 -2.92 20.18 4.91
CA GLY A 237 -4.24 19.58 4.72
C GLY A 237 -4.99 20.14 3.50
N TRP A 238 -5.80 19.30 2.86
CA TRP A 238 -6.74 19.68 1.81
C TRP A 238 -8.13 19.94 2.39
N SER A 239 -8.65 21.15 2.18
CA SER A 239 -10.04 21.52 2.44
C SER A 239 -10.81 21.61 1.13
N PHE A 240 -12.01 21.03 1.07
CA PHE A 240 -12.90 21.19 -0.09
C PHE A 240 -13.26 22.66 -0.34
N GLU A 241 -13.44 23.45 0.73
CA GLU A 241 -13.85 24.86 0.63
C GLU A 241 -12.66 25.79 0.40
N ASN A 242 -11.53 25.54 1.06
CA ASN A 242 -10.42 26.49 1.13
C ASN A 242 -9.15 26.04 0.41
N GLY A 243 -9.09 24.79 -0.07
CA GLY A 243 -7.91 24.22 -0.72
C GLY A 243 -6.80 23.80 0.25
N TRP A 244 -5.56 23.78 -0.24
CA TRP A 244 -4.38 23.32 0.50
C TRP A 244 -3.93 24.28 1.60
N GLY A 245 -3.35 23.74 2.67
CA GLY A 245 -2.81 24.52 3.79
C GLY A 245 -3.85 24.89 4.84
N HIS A 246 -5.03 24.27 4.78
CA HIS A 246 -6.14 24.48 5.69
C HIS A 246 -6.46 23.21 6.48
N ALA A 247 -7.33 23.33 7.49
CA ALA A 247 -7.83 22.18 8.23
C ALA A 247 -8.46 21.17 7.24
N PRO A 248 -7.98 19.92 7.21
CA PRO A 248 -8.40 18.99 6.19
C PRO A 248 -9.85 18.55 6.41
N THR A 249 -10.61 18.50 5.31
CA THR A 249 -11.99 17.98 5.31
C THR A 249 -12.01 16.55 4.81
N PRO A 250 -12.91 15.68 5.32
CA PRO A 250 -13.10 14.33 4.78
C PRO A 250 -13.30 14.33 3.26
N LEU A 251 -12.62 13.42 2.55
CA LEU A 251 -12.83 13.27 1.10
C LEU A 251 -14.22 12.70 0.79
N TRP A 252 -14.74 11.81 1.65
CA TRP A 252 -16.11 11.28 1.68
C TRP A 252 -16.42 10.79 3.11
N PRO A 253 -17.68 10.50 3.49
CA PRO A 253 -18.07 10.33 4.90
C PRO A 253 -17.89 8.91 5.47
N ASP A 254 -17.49 7.93 4.66
CA ASP A 254 -17.34 6.55 5.14
C ASP A 254 -16.14 6.39 6.07
N ARG A 255 -16.20 5.40 6.95
CA ARG A 255 -15.09 4.99 7.80
C ARG A 255 -14.15 4.10 7.01
N ILE A 256 -12.86 4.43 7.01
CA ILE A 256 -11.85 3.79 6.15
C ILE A 256 -10.74 3.20 7.00
N GLY A 257 -10.13 2.13 6.51
CA GLY A 257 -8.93 1.52 7.08
C GLY A 257 -8.01 0.99 5.98
N GLU A 258 -6.77 0.69 6.36
CA GLU A 258 -5.74 0.01 5.57
C GLU A 258 -5.70 0.51 4.12
N MET A 259 -5.07 1.65 3.92
CA MET A 259 -5.07 2.32 2.63
C MET A 259 -3.80 2.00 1.83
N SER A 260 -3.94 1.95 0.52
CA SER A 260 -2.83 1.91 -0.42
C SER A 260 -3.09 2.86 -1.57
N VAL A 261 -2.38 3.99 -1.60
CA VAL A 261 -2.44 4.96 -2.69
C VAL A 261 -1.17 4.89 -3.54
N ARG A 262 -1.34 4.80 -4.85
CA ARG A 262 -0.25 4.82 -5.83
C ARG A 262 -0.62 5.74 -6.99
N GLN A 263 0.40 6.22 -7.69
CA GLN A 263 0.21 6.81 -9.01
C GLN A 263 0.40 5.72 -10.06
N ILE A 264 -0.62 5.48 -10.89
CA ILE A 264 -0.60 4.50 -11.99
C ILE A 264 -1.08 5.22 -13.24
N ASP A 265 -0.28 5.19 -14.31
CA ASP A 265 -0.57 5.86 -15.59
C ASP A 265 -0.96 7.35 -15.42
N GLY A 266 -0.30 8.03 -14.49
CA GLY A 266 -0.55 9.44 -14.16
C GLY A 266 -1.82 9.70 -13.34
N LYS A 267 -2.59 8.67 -12.99
CA LYS A 267 -3.80 8.77 -12.15
C LYS A 267 -3.51 8.40 -10.71
N THR A 268 -4.24 9.01 -9.79
CA THR A 268 -4.26 8.58 -8.39
C THR A 268 -5.17 7.36 -8.25
N VAL A 269 -4.61 6.25 -7.82
CA VAL A 269 -5.34 5.01 -7.53
C VAL A 269 -5.26 4.74 -6.04
N LEU A 270 -6.41 4.66 -5.39
CA LEU A 270 -6.52 4.36 -3.96
C LEU A 270 -7.32 3.07 -3.79
N SER A 271 -6.71 2.06 -3.15
CA SER A 271 -7.42 0.88 -2.63
C SER A 271 -7.46 0.95 -1.11
N TYR A 272 -8.56 0.49 -0.51
CA TYR A 272 -8.81 0.65 0.91
C TYR A 272 -9.85 -0.34 1.44
N PHE A 273 -9.84 -0.58 2.75
CA PHE A 273 -10.92 -1.23 3.46
C PHE A 273 -11.99 -0.21 3.86
N ASN A 274 -13.25 -0.47 3.49
CA ASN A 274 -14.39 0.37 3.88
C ASN A 274 -15.07 -0.23 5.12
N ALA A 275 -14.76 0.30 6.30
CA ALA A 275 -15.34 -0.15 7.56
C ALA A 275 -16.83 0.22 7.74
N SER A 276 -17.39 1.07 6.87
CA SER A 276 -18.84 1.30 6.83
C SER A 276 -19.60 0.13 6.19
N THR A 277 -19.00 -0.57 5.22
CA THR A 277 -19.66 -1.64 4.44
C THR A 277 -19.05 -3.03 4.66
N GLY A 278 -17.81 -3.09 5.16
CA GLY A 278 -16.97 -4.28 5.24
C GLY A 278 -16.23 -4.62 3.94
N ASN A 279 -16.44 -3.87 2.86
CA ASN A 279 -15.88 -4.21 1.55
C ASN A 279 -14.43 -3.75 1.37
N MET A 280 -13.73 -4.38 0.43
CA MET A 280 -12.53 -3.80 -0.18
C MET A 280 -12.92 -2.99 -1.40
N GLU A 281 -12.48 -1.74 -1.46
CA GLU A 281 -12.88 -0.80 -2.50
C GLU A 281 -11.66 -0.15 -3.16
N MET A 282 -11.89 0.39 -4.35
CA MET A 282 -10.90 1.11 -5.12
C MET A 282 -11.53 2.34 -5.79
N ARG A 283 -10.77 3.42 -5.84
CA ARG A 283 -11.10 4.67 -6.54
C ARG A 283 -9.95 5.08 -7.44
N VAL A 284 -10.27 5.53 -8.64
CA VAL A 284 -9.30 6.09 -9.60
C VAL A 284 -9.70 7.53 -9.89
N ALA A 285 -8.77 8.46 -9.73
CA ALA A 285 -8.98 9.88 -9.95
C ALA A 285 -7.87 10.48 -10.82
N GLU A 286 -8.17 11.56 -11.54
CA GLU A 286 -7.16 12.33 -12.30
C GLU A 286 -6.12 13.00 -11.38
N SER A 287 -6.46 13.23 -10.12
CA SER A 287 -5.60 13.83 -9.11
C SER A 287 -6.10 13.44 -7.71
N PRO A 288 -5.28 13.56 -6.65
CA PRO A 288 -5.65 13.08 -5.33
C PRO A 288 -6.84 13.84 -4.72
N ILE A 289 -6.99 15.13 -5.06
CA ILE A 289 -8.16 15.93 -4.62
C ILE A 289 -9.49 15.44 -5.24
N GLY A 290 -9.43 14.69 -6.34
CA GLY A 290 -10.60 14.13 -7.03
C GLY A 290 -11.12 12.82 -6.44
N LEU A 291 -10.40 12.19 -5.50
CA LEU A 291 -10.75 10.88 -4.95
C LEU A 291 -12.16 10.82 -4.35
N GLY A 292 -12.62 11.90 -3.70
CA GLY A 292 -13.97 11.96 -3.10
C GLY A 292 -15.11 11.79 -4.10
N ALA A 293 -14.92 12.26 -5.34
CA ALA A 293 -15.92 12.18 -6.42
C ALA A 293 -15.67 11.04 -7.41
N ALA A 294 -14.55 10.32 -7.28
CA ALA A 294 -14.19 9.22 -8.16
C ALA A 294 -15.22 8.06 -8.07
N PRO A 295 -15.44 7.33 -9.18
CA PRO A 295 -16.26 6.12 -9.13
C PRO A 295 -15.65 5.08 -8.19
N VAL A 296 -16.51 4.31 -7.52
CA VAL A 296 -16.12 3.24 -6.61
C VAL A 296 -16.19 1.90 -7.32
N THR A 297 -15.09 1.16 -7.33
CA THR A 297 -15.07 -0.25 -7.68
C THR A 297 -14.98 -1.08 -6.42
N THR A 298 -15.95 -1.96 -6.19
CA THR A 298 -15.87 -2.96 -5.11
C THR A 298 -14.99 -4.11 -5.57
N VAL A 299 -13.78 -4.17 -5.00
CA VAL A 299 -12.80 -5.23 -5.30
C VAL A 299 -13.24 -6.53 -4.62
N VAL A 300 -13.57 -6.49 -3.34
CA VAL A 300 -14.02 -7.66 -2.58
C VAL A 300 -15.28 -7.29 -1.82
N VAL A 301 -16.31 -8.09 -2.00
CA VAL A 301 -17.57 -7.98 -1.27
C VAL A 301 -17.45 -8.77 0.02
N ALA A 302 -17.69 -8.11 1.15
CA ALA A 302 -17.78 -8.80 2.44
C ALA A 302 -18.86 -9.87 2.41
N ALA A 303 -18.55 -11.03 2.97
CA ALA A 303 -19.48 -12.14 3.11
C ALA A 303 -19.36 -12.77 4.49
N ASP A 304 -20.33 -13.62 4.83
CA ASP A 304 -20.24 -14.47 6.02
C ASP A 304 -19.12 -15.50 5.88
N TRP A 305 -18.59 -15.93 7.02
CA TRP A 305 -17.67 -17.06 7.04
C TRP A 305 -18.34 -18.32 6.49
N PRO A 306 -17.70 -19.05 5.57
CA PRO A 306 -18.18 -20.35 5.12
C PRO A 306 -18.11 -21.39 6.24
N GLU A 307 -18.81 -22.52 6.07
CA GLU A 307 -18.78 -23.65 7.01
C GLU A 307 -17.35 -24.20 7.19
N GLN A 308 -16.57 -24.25 6.11
CA GLN A 308 -15.14 -24.54 6.12
C GLN A 308 -14.36 -23.23 5.97
N PRO A 309 -13.74 -22.68 7.04
CA PRO A 309 -13.09 -21.37 7.02
C PRO A 309 -12.02 -21.18 5.92
N GLU A 310 -11.40 -22.28 5.48
CA GLU A 310 -10.42 -22.32 4.40
C GLU A 310 -11.03 -22.13 3.00
N PHE A 311 -12.32 -22.42 2.84
CA PHE A 311 -13.02 -22.40 1.55
C PHE A 311 -12.98 -21.02 0.90
N LEU A 312 -12.64 -21.01 -0.38
CA LEU A 312 -12.74 -19.84 -1.24
C LEU A 312 -13.66 -20.19 -2.42
N PRO A 313 -14.63 -19.33 -2.78
CA PRO A 313 -15.54 -19.59 -3.91
C PRO A 313 -14.77 -19.61 -5.24
N PRO A 314 -15.36 -19.90 -6.41
CA PRO A 314 -14.64 -19.78 -7.69
C PRO A 314 -13.94 -18.42 -7.89
N PRO A 315 -12.82 -18.34 -8.64
CA PRO A 315 -12.02 -17.11 -8.80
C PRO A 315 -12.79 -15.85 -9.21
N GLU A 316 -13.82 -16.00 -10.03
CA GLU A 316 -14.69 -14.93 -10.53
C GLU A 316 -15.69 -14.42 -9.48
N VAL A 317 -15.81 -15.10 -8.34
CA VAL A 317 -16.65 -14.68 -7.21
C VAL A 317 -15.77 -13.97 -6.19
N ASN A 318 -15.79 -12.64 -6.22
CA ASN A 318 -14.99 -11.77 -5.36
C ASN A 318 -15.59 -11.58 -3.94
N ARG A 319 -16.05 -12.66 -3.32
CA ARG A 319 -16.57 -12.65 -1.94
C ARG A 319 -15.54 -13.20 -0.96
N LEU A 320 -15.38 -12.52 0.17
CA LEU A 320 -14.46 -12.93 1.23
C LEU A 320 -15.02 -12.55 2.60
N ALA A 321 -14.83 -13.41 3.59
CA ALA A 321 -15.24 -13.14 4.96
C ALA A 321 -14.21 -12.27 5.69
N GLN A 322 -14.67 -11.20 6.34
CA GLN A 322 -13.84 -10.23 7.09
C GLN A 322 -12.55 -9.81 6.36
N PRO A 323 -12.65 -9.25 5.13
CA PRO A 323 -11.49 -8.75 4.42
C PRO A 323 -10.98 -7.45 5.03
N TYR A 324 -9.68 -7.18 4.90
CA TYR A 324 -9.05 -5.88 5.19
C TYR A 324 -7.71 -5.78 4.44
N GLY A 325 -6.98 -4.68 4.54
CA GLY A 325 -5.75 -4.48 3.76
C GLY A 325 -6.06 -3.83 2.40
N GLY A 326 -5.70 -4.48 1.29
CA GLY A 326 -5.94 -3.94 -0.05
C GLY A 326 -4.72 -3.22 -0.63
N TYR A 327 -3.54 -3.82 -0.48
CA TYR A 327 -2.28 -3.19 -0.88
C TYR A 327 -2.00 -3.39 -2.35
N ILE A 328 -1.76 -2.29 -3.06
CA ILE A 328 -1.51 -2.30 -4.50
C ILE A 328 -0.10 -2.81 -4.77
N SER A 329 0.00 -3.80 -5.65
CA SER A 329 1.26 -4.38 -6.10
C SER A 329 1.98 -3.47 -7.10
N PRO A 330 3.32 -3.37 -7.04
CA PRO A 330 4.14 -2.86 -8.12
C PRO A 330 3.80 -3.51 -9.46
N GLY A 331 4.03 -2.79 -10.56
CA GLY A 331 3.75 -3.27 -11.91
C GLY A 331 2.27 -3.30 -12.31
N SER A 332 1.34 -2.94 -11.41
CA SER A 332 -0.09 -2.80 -11.72
C SER A 332 -0.33 -1.77 -12.84
N THR A 333 -1.33 -2.02 -13.68
CA THR A 333 -1.84 -1.08 -14.69
C THR A 333 -3.31 -0.76 -14.42
N LEU A 334 -3.87 0.28 -15.04
CA LEU A 334 -5.30 0.57 -14.90
C LEU A 334 -6.22 -0.51 -15.52
N GLU A 335 -5.70 -1.42 -16.33
CA GLU A 335 -6.47 -2.55 -16.86
C GLU A 335 -6.34 -3.82 -16.03
N GLU A 336 -5.32 -3.90 -15.17
CA GLU A 336 -5.09 -5.00 -14.24
C GLU A 336 -4.33 -4.45 -13.02
N VAL A 337 -5.08 -3.90 -12.05
CA VAL A 337 -4.53 -3.55 -10.75
C VAL A 337 -4.51 -4.81 -9.88
N ARG A 338 -3.34 -5.18 -9.38
CA ARG A 338 -3.19 -6.31 -8.46
C ARG A 338 -3.19 -5.81 -7.02
N VAL A 339 -4.04 -6.40 -6.20
CA VAL A 339 -4.25 -5.99 -4.80
C VAL A 339 -4.21 -7.18 -3.85
N PHE A 340 -3.68 -6.94 -2.66
CA PHE A 340 -3.41 -7.96 -1.65
C PHE A 340 -4.29 -7.70 -0.43
N VAL A 341 -5.22 -8.63 -0.18
CA VAL A 341 -6.28 -8.51 0.82
C VAL A 341 -6.06 -9.55 1.91
N SER A 342 -6.01 -9.09 3.15
CA SER A 342 -5.90 -9.93 4.33
C SER A 342 -7.26 -10.49 4.74
N GLN A 343 -7.24 -11.66 5.36
CA GLN A 343 -8.40 -12.33 5.91
C GLN A 343 -8.10 -12.79 7.33
N TRP A 344 -8.98 -12.47 8.29
CA TRP A 344 -8.84 -12.90 9.67
C TRP A 344 -10.20 -13.06 10.35
N ASN A 345 -10.40 -14.20 11.03
CA ASN A 345 -11.58 -14.43 11.86
C ASN A 345 -11.35 -13.90 13.28
N THR A 346 -12.02 -12.80 13.63
CA THR A 346 -11.93 -12.18 14.96
C THR A 346 -12.98 -12.68 15.95
N THR A 347 -13.82 -13.64 15.56
CA THR A 347 -14.84 -14.22 16.44
C THR A 347 -14.22 -15.27 17.37
N PRO A 348 -14.91 -15.67 18.47
CA PRO A 348 -14.46 -16.76 19.33
C PRO A 348 -14.28 -18.13 18.63
N LEU A 349 -14.78 -18.28 17.40
CA LEU A 349 -14.60 -19.49 16.57
C LEU A 349 -13.35 -19.38 15.67
N GLY A 350 -12.58 -18.31 15.79
CA GLY A 350 -11.47 -17.95 14.90
C GLY A 350 -10.16 -18.69 15.14
N ASP A 351 -10.01 -19.43 16.26
CA ASP A 351 -8.75 -20.07 16.66
C ASP A 351 -8.18 -21.05 15.62
N ASN A 352 -8.97 -21.54 14.66
CA ASN A 352 -8.51 -22.38 13.55
C ASN A 352 -8.81 -21.80 12.16
N ALA A 353 -9.24 -20.55 12.10
CA ALA A 353 -9.53 -19.90 10.83
C ALA A 353 -8.22 -19.42 10.17
N PRO A 354 -8.20 -19.34 8.82
CA PRO A 354 -7.05 -18.78 8.12
C PRO A 354 -6.74 -17.35 8.56
N TYR A 355 -5.43 -17.09 8.67
CA TYR A 355 -4.86 -15.77 8.82
C TYR A 355 -3.81 -15.58 7.73
N ARG A 356 -4.26 -14.98 6.64
CA ARG A 356 -3.59 -15.03 5.33
C ARG A 356 -3.84 -13.80 4.49
N VAL A 357 -2.99 -13.62 3.49
CA VAL A 357 -3.10 -12.60 2.45
C VAL A 357 -3.43 -13.27 1.11
N ILE A 358 -4.41 -12.70 0.40
CA ILE A 358 -4.97 -13.21 -0.84
C ILE A 358 -4.84 -12.15 -1.92
N GLN A 359 -4.32 -12.56 -3.07
CA GLN A 359 -4.15 -11.70 -4.23
C GLN A 359 -5.38 -11.71 -5.13
N PHE A 360 -5.78 -10.52 -5.57
CA PHE A 360 -6.84 -10.27 -6.55
C PHE A 360 -6.29 -9.40 -7.68
N ALA A 361 -6.91 -9.51 -8.85
CA ALA A 361 -6.74 -8.61 -9.97
C ALA A 361 -8.06 -7.92 -10.29
N VAL A 362 -8.03 -6.61 -10.55
CA VAL A 362 -9.21 -5.80 -10.85
C VAL A 362 -8.92 -4.84 -12.00
N ASN A 363 -9.89 -4.68 -12.89
CA ASN A 363 -9.94 -3.55 -13.80
C ASN A 363 -10.85 -2.48 -13.18
N PRO A 364 -10.34 -1.46 -12.48
CA PRO A 364 -11.19 -0.48 -11.82
C PRO A 364 -11.93 0.43 -12.81
N PHE A 365 -13.04 1.00 -12.36
CA PHE A 365 -13.70 2.08 -13.08
C PHE A 365 -12.77 3.30 -13.13
N LYS A 366 -12.64 3.89 -14.31
CA LYS A 366 -11.87 5.12 -14.52
C LYS A 366 -12.77 6.35 -14.53
N PRO A 367 -12.24 7.56 -14.23
CA PRO A 367 -12.96 8.80 -14.40
C PRO A 367 -13.57 8.92 -15.81
N GLY A 368 -14.80 9.41 -15.89
CA GLY A 368 -15.48 9.64 -17.17
C GLY A 368 -16.00 8.39 -17.88
N GLN A 369 -15.79 7.18 -17.35
CA GLN A 369 -16.49 5.99 -17.83
C GLN A 369 -17.89 5.94 -17.23
N PRO A 370 -18.96 5.76 -18.04
CA PRO A 370 -20.29 5.56 -17.49
C PRO A 370 -20.29 4.27 -16.65
N PRO A 371 -21.02 4.24 -15.52
CA PRO A 371 -21.17 2.99 -14.77
C PRO A 371 -21.74 1.93 -15.72
N PRO A 372 -21.27 0.67 -15.65
CA PRO A 372 -21.97 -0.39 -16.35
C PRO A 372 -23.43 -0.38 -15.86
N TRP A 373 -24.32 -0.40 -16.83
CA TRP A 373 -25.79 -0.49 -16.77
C TRP A 373 -26.34 -1.17 -15.49
N PRO A 374 -27.54 -0.79 -15.00
CA PRO A 374 -27.89 -0.76 -13.58
C PRO A 374 -27.77 -2.12 -12.88
N PRO A 375 -27.52 -2.11 -11.56
CA PRO A 375 -27.38 -3.31 -10.75
C PRO A 375 -28.66 -4.15 -10.83
N ARG A 376 -28.50 -5.47 -11.07
CA ARG A 376 -29.58 -6.44 -10.87
C ARG A 376 -29.68 -6.82 -9.40
#